data_AF-A0A927UZP0-F1
#
_entry.id   AF-A0A927UZP0-F1
#
_cell.length_a   1.000
_cell.length_b   1.000
_cell.length_c   1.000
_cell.angle_alpha   90.00
_cell.angle_beta   90.00
_cell.angle_gamma   90.00
#
_symmetry.space_group_name_H-M   'P 1'
#
loop_
_entity.id
_entity.type
_entity.pdbx_description
1 polymer ?
#
loop_
_entity_poly.entity_id
_entity_poly.type
_entity_poly.pdbx_seq_one_letter_code
_entity_poly.pdbx_strand_id
1 'polypeptide(L)'
;MDKKKIFYGIIAVVVAFIAIQTIIDINKEKNGETESVSEDSHGSSNGQISSVSPDTDVKEAEIKSKIEELRELYPDGRFWNHMDIDEDEYDENKNYVTDKACNHTKNSTKYCNTYKGKSSDAYPYAVAGRQSVGFASMLSDYVFGTEVEAYSFSDYEKLRIGDQARVDGDTQTVFVIDKTDDYIEVVEVNNNGTNCRISWGRRITKAELADAFYISRY
;
A
#
# COMPACT_ATOMS: atom_id res chain seq x y z
N MET A 1 -20.27 1.05 30.65
CA MET A 1 -20.19 0.79 29.20
C MET A 1 -21.39 1.41 28.52
N ASP A 2 -21.13 2.28 27.55
CA ASP A 2 -22.14 3.12 26.90
C ASP A 2 -22.92 2.31 25.86
N LYS A 3 -24.19 2.00 26.15
CA LYS A 3 -25.05 1.12 25.31
C LYS A 3 -25.22 1.66 23.88
N LYS A 4 -25.01 2.97 23.66
CA LYS A 4 -25.05 3.57 22.32
C LYS A 4 -23.89 3.13 21.43
N LYS A 5 -22.66 3.01 21.97
CA LYS A 5 -21.49 2.59 21.17
C LYS A 5 -21.58 1.14 20.70
N ILE A 6 -22.17 0.26 21.52
CA ILE A 6 -22.41 -1.14 21.16
C ILE A 6 -23.46 -1.24 20.04
N PHE A 7 -24.51 -0.44 20.10
CA PHE A 7 -25.57 -0.42 19.08
C PHE A 7 -25.07 0.07 17.71
N TYR A 8 -24.25 1.15 17.69
CA TYR A 8 -23.63 1.62 16.45
C TYR A 8 -22.59 0.64 15.88
N GLY A 9 -21.82 -0.04 16.73
CA GLY A 9 -20.88 -1.08 16.29
C GLY A 9 -21.59 -2.27 15.62
N ILE A 10 -22.71 -2.73 16.19
CA ILE A 10 -23.49 -3.83 15.62
C ILE A 10 -24.15 -3.43 14.30
N ILE A 11 -24.70 -2.20 14.20
CA ILE A 11 -25.28 -1.71 12.94
C ILE A 11 -24.23 -1.61 11.84
N ALA A 12 -23.02 -1.11 12.14
CA ALA A 12 -21.95 -0.99 11.16
C ALA A 12 -21.52 -2.36 10.60
N VAL A 13 -21.41 -3.37 11.46
CA VAL A 13 -21.05 -4.75 11.05
C VAL A 13 -22.16 -5.37 10.18
N VAL A 14 -23.43 -5.16 10.52
CA VAL A 14 -24.57 -5.69 9.74
C VAL A 14 -24.65 -5.01 8.36
N VAL A 15 -24.42 -3.70 8.27
CA VAL A 15 -24.41 -2.97 6.99
C VAL A 15 -23.25 -3.44 6.11
N ALA A 16 -22.05 -3.64 6.68
CA ALA A 16 -20.90 -4.16 5.94
C ALA A 16 -21.17 -5.57 5.40
N PHE A 17 -21.79 -6.44 6.19
CA PHE A 17 -22.11 -7.81 5.77
C PHE A 17 -23.14 -7.85 4.63
N ILE A 18 -24.15 -6.98 4.66
CA ILE A 18 -25.16 -6.85 3.59
C ILE A 18 -24.50 -6.32 2.30
N ALA A 19 -23.59 -5.34 2.41
CA ALA A 19 -22.87 -4.81 1.25
C ALA A 19 -21.99 -5.89 0.59
N ILE A 20 -21.28 -6.70 1.38
CA ILE A 20 -20.46 -7.82 0.89
C ILE A 20 -21.34 -8.86 0.18
N GLN A 21 -22.47 -9.25 0.77
CA GLN A 21 -23.35 -10.24 0.16
C GLN A 21 -23.94 -9.74 -1.17
N THR A 22 -24.30 -8.47 -1.24
CA THR A 22 -24.81 -7.84 -2.49
C THR A 22 -23.75 -7.84 -3.60
N ILE A 23 -22.48 -7.57 -3.26
CA ILE A 23 -21.37 -7.59 -4.23
C ILE A 23 -21.12 -9.03 -4.75
N ILE A 24 -21.21 -10.03 -3.87
CA ILE A 24 -21.07 -11.45 -4.23
C ILE A 24 -22.19 -11.87 -5.19
N ASP A 25 -23.43 -11.46 -4.93
CA ASP A 25 -24.58 -11.81 -5.77
C ASP A 25 -24.50 -11.14 -7.16
N ILE A 26 -24.08 -9.88 -7.23
CA ILE A 26 -23.81 -9.17 -8.51
C ILE A 26 -22.74 -9.88 -9.33
N ASN A 27 -21.66 -10.36 -8.70
CA ASN A 27 -20.60 -11.08 -9.38
C ASN A 27 -21.05 -12.48 -9.86
N LYS A 28 -22.04 -13.08 -9.20
CA LYS A 28 -22.61 -14.37 -9.59
C LYS A 28 -23.54 -14.25 -10.80
N GLU A 29 -24.31 -13.17 -10.89
CA GLU A 29 -25.15 -12.88 -12.08
C GLU A 29 -24.29 -12.57 -13.31
N LYS A 30 -23.19 -11.82 -13.17
CA LYS A 30 -22.26 -11.54 -14.28
C LYS A 30 -21.57 -12.79 -14.85
N ASN A 31 -21.43 -13.85 -14.05
CA ASN A 31 -20.73 -15.08 -14.43
C ASN A 31 -21.70 -16.22 -14.82
N GLY A 32 -23.02 -15.99 -14.80
CA GLY A 32 -24.04 -17.03 -14.95
C GLY A 32 -24.63 -17.23 -16.35
N GLU A 33 -24.35 -16.35 -17.32
CA GLU A 33 -24.87 -16.50 -18.69
C GLU A 33 -23.75 -16.93 -19.64
N THR A 34 -23.55 -18.24 -19.79
CA THR A 34 -23.01 -18.85 -21.02
C THR A 34 -23.28 -20.35 -21.04
N GLU A 35 -24.48 -20.73 -21.50
CA GLU A 35 -24.74 -22.04 -22.09
C GLU A 35 -25.17 -21.89 -23.56
N SER A 36 -24.39 -22.56 -24.42
CA SER A 36 -24.56 -23.02 -25.81
C SER A 36 -25.76 -22.58 -26.68
N VAL A 37 -25.48 -22.20 -27.95
CA VAL A 37 -25.89 -22.91 -29.20
C VAL A 37 -25.09 -22.36 -30.42
N SER A 38 -24.88 -23.26 -31.39
CA SER A 38 -24.02 -23.38 -32.60
C SER A 38 -24.13 -22.36 -33.77
N GLU A 39 -23.01 -22.31 -34.55
CA GLU A 39 -22.79 -22.11 -36.02
C GLU A 39 -23.59 -20.97 -36.74
N ASP A 40 -23.06 -20.08 -37.58
CA ASP A 40 -22.14 -20.26 -38.73
C ASP A 40 -21.72 -18.89 -39.35
N SER A 41 -20.54 -18.85 -40.00
CA SER A 41 -20.08 -17.96 -41.10
C SER A 41 -19.82 -16.42 -40.96
N HIS A 42 -18.60 -16.03 -41.37
CA HIS A 42 -18.15 -14.80 -42.07
C HIS A 42 -18.40 -13.39 -41.47
N GLY A 43 -17.29 -12.65 -41.24
CA GLY A 43 -17.32 -11.18 -41.24
C GLY A 43 -16.24 -10.51 -40.39
N SER A 44 -15.26 -9.88 -41.05
CA SER A 44 -14.22 -9.04 -40.46
C SER A 44 -14.77 -7.72 -39.91
N SER A 45 -14.45 -7.37 -38.67
CA SER A 45 -14.21 -5.97 -38.27
C SER A 45 -13.58 -5.84 -36.88
N ASN A 46 -12.55 -4.99 -36.80
CA ASN A 46 -11.85 -4.49 -35.62
C ASN A 46 -12.77 -4.17 -34.42
N GLY A 47 -12.41 -4.73 -33.27
CA GLY A 47 -12.83 -4.28 -31.94
C GLY A 47 -11.78 -4.73 -30.94
N GLN A 48 -10.92 -3.80 -30.53
CA GLN A 48 -9.83 -4.04 -29.58
C GLN A 48 -10.44 -4.23 -28.19
N ILE A 49 -10.86 -5.46 -27.89
CA ILE A 49 -11.22 -5.88 -26.54
C ILE A 49 -9.90 -5.95 -25.77
N SER A 50 -9.71 -5.00 -24.85
CA SER A 50 -8.63 -5.06 -23.86
C SER A 50 -8.87 -6.28 -22.97
N SER A 51 -8.23 -7.40 -23.31
CA SER A 51 -8.21 -8.60 -22.49
C SER A 51 -7.25 -8.36 -21.33
N VAL A 52 -7.73 -7.71 -20.26
CA VAL A 52 -7.05 -7.79 -18.96
C VAL A 52 -7.15 -9.25 -18.52
N SER A 53 -5.99 -9.89 -18.30
CA SER A 53 -5.90 -11.31 -17.97
C SER A 53 -6.48 -11.55 -16.57
N PRO A 54 -7.30 -12.60 -16.35
CA PRO A 54 -7.83 -12.97 -15.03
C PRO A 54 -6.76 -13.10 -13.94
N ASP A 55 -5.51 -13.39 -14.34
CA ASP A 55 -4.35 -13.53 -13.45
C ASP A 55 -3.92 -12.18 -12.81
N THR A 56 -4.17 -11.06 -13.51
CA THR A 56 -3.84 -9.72 -12.98
C THR A 56 -4.80 -9.30 -11.87
N ASP A 57 -6.09 -9.57 -12.05
CA ASP A 57 -7.12 -9.23 -11.07
C ASP A 57 -6.99 -10.04 -9.78
N VAL A 58 -6.63 -11.33 -9.90
CA VAL A 58 -6.35 -12.20 -8.74
C VAL A 58 -5.12 -11.71 -7.98
N LYS A 59 -4.05 -11.34 -8.67
CA LYS A 59 -2.82 -10.83 -8.06
C LYS A 59 -3.03 -9.48 -7.37
N GLU A 60 -3.83 -8.59 -7.96
CA GLU A 60 -4.18 -7.31 -7.33
C GLU A 60 -5.06 -7.51 -6.08
N ALA A 61 -6.02 -8.44 -6.12
CA ALA A 61 -6.85 -8.76 -4.97
C ALA A 61 -6.03 -9.32 -3.79
N GLU A 62 -5.04 -10.18 -4.06
CA GLU A 62 -4.12 -10.68 -3.03
C GLU A 62 -3.30 -9.53 -2.41
N ILE A 63 -2.77 -8.64 -3.24
CA ILE A 63 -2.02 -7.46 -2.78
C ILE A 63 -2.89 -6.57 -1.90
N LYS A 64 -4.13 -6.30 -2.30
CA LYS A 64 -5.10 -5.55 -1.49
C LYS A 64 -5.37 -6.22 -0.14
N SER A 65 -5.49 -7.55 -0.11
CA SER A 65 -5.63 -8.30 1.15
C SER A 65 -4.44 -8.09 2.08
N LYS A 66 -3.20 -8.18 1.57
CA LYS A 66 -2.00 -7.93 2.37
C LYS A 66 -1.89 -6.48 2.85
N ILE A 67 -2.36 -5.52 2.06
CA ILE A 67 -2.42 -4.11 2.46
C ILE A 67 -3.35 -3.90 3.65
N GLU A 68 -4.49 -4.59 3.70
CA GLU A 68 -5.39 -4.52 4.87
C GLU A 68 -4.76 -5.18 6.11
N GLU A 69 -3.98 -6.25 5.97
CA GLU A 69 -3.18 -6.78 7.09
C GLU A 69 -2.13 -5.77 7.58
N LEU A 70 -1.46 -5.08 6.65
CA LEU A 70 -0.51 -4.02 6.98
C LEU A 70 -1.17 -2.86 7.73
N ARG A 71 -2.45 -2.56 7.48
CA ARG A 71 -3.21 -1.54 8.20
C ARG A 71 -3.38 -1.89 9.68
N GLU A 72 -3.58 -3.17 9.99
CA GLU A 72 -3.66 -3.66 11.37
C GLU A 72 -2.27 -3.68 12.05
N LEU A 73 -1.22 -4.07 11.32
CA LEU A 73 0.15 -4.12 11.84
C LEU A 73 0.77 -2.73 12.06
N TYR A 74 0.42 -1.76 11.20
CA TYR A 74 0.96 -0.41 11.19
C TYR A 74 -0.17 0.63 11.21
N PRO A 75 -0.90 0.78 12.33
CA PRO A 75 -2.11 1.60 12.36
C PRO A 75 -1.84 3.09 12.15
N ASP A 76 -2.81 3.82 11.58
CA ASP A 76 -2.75 5.27 11.48
C ASP A 76 -2.53 5.94 12.85
N GLY A 77 -1.64 6.93 12.88
CA GLY A 77 -1.35 7.73 14.06
C GLY A 77 -0.41 7.09 15.07
N ARG A 78 -0.06 5.81 14.90
CA ARG A 78 1.05 5.17 15.62
C ARG A 78 2.40 5.62 15.06
N PHE A 79 3.49 5.19 15.68
CA PHE A 79 4.83 5.60 15.28
C PHE A 79 5.73 4.42 14.95
N TRP A 80 6.39 4.47 13.79
CA TRP A 80 7.35 3.46 13.34
C TRP A 80 8.75 3.77 13.89
N ASN A 81 8.91 3.48 15.17
CA ASN A 81 10.10 3.75 15.96
C ASN A 81 10.18 2.78 17.15
N HIS A 82 11.22 2.92 17.97
CA HIS A 82 11.39 2.15 19.21
C HIS A 82 11.58 3.06 20.44
N MET A 83 10.85 4.19 20.48
CA MET A 83 10.93 5.21 21.56
C MET A 83 10.44 4.74 22.93
N ASP A 84 9.58 3.72 22.95
CA ASP A 84 8.97 3.14 24.16
C ASP A 84 9.47 1.72 24.43
N ILE A 85 10.56 1.31 23.77
CA ILE A 85 11.14 -0.01 23.94
C ILE A 85 12.36 0.15 24.85
N ASP A 86 12.38 -0.65 25.91
CA ASP A 86 13.51 -0.68 26.84
C ASP A 86 14.76 -1.26 26.14
N GLU A 87 15.95 -0.78 26.53
CA GLU A 87 17.19 -1.11 25.82
C GLU A 87 17.55 -2.61 25.87
N ASP A 88 17.08 -3.33 26.90
CA ASP A 88 17.24 -4.78 27.05
C ASP A 88 16.23 -5.60 26.23
N GLU A 89 15.12 -4.99 25.82
CA GLU A 89 14.13 -5.60 24.93
C GLU A 89 14.37 -5.25 23.45
N TYR A 90 15.17 -4.21 23.19
CA TYR A 90 15.46 -3.74 21.83
C TYR A 90 16.14 -4.82 20.98
N ASP A 91 15.67 -4.91 19.74
CA ASP A 91 16.18 -5.82 18.73
C ASP A 91 16.17 -5.06 17.41
N GLU A 92 17.34 -4.82 16.86
CA GLU A 92 17.53 -4.04 15.64
C GLU A 92 16.86 -4.67 14.41
N ASN A 93 16.51 -5.96 14.47
CA ASN A 93 15.84 -6.67 13.38
C ASN A 93 14.31 -6.55 13.45
N LYS A 94 13.75 -5.96 14.51
CA LYS A 94 12.31 -5.78 14.67
C LYS A 94 11.83 -4.41 14.20
N ASN A 95 10.68 -4.43 13.54
CA ASN A 95 9.98 -3.23 13.07
C ASN A 95 8.93 -2.80 14.12
N TYR A 96 9.38 -2.09 15.15
CA TYR A 96 8.51 -1.67 16.26
C TYR A 96 7.47 -0.61 15.85
N VAL A 97 6.30 -0.68 16.50
CA VAL A 97 5.22 0.30 16.39
C VAL A 97 4.80 0.78 17.78
N THR A 98 5.05 2.04 18.10
CA THR A 98 4.90 2.59 19.46
C THR A 98 3.78 3.63 19.55
N ASP A 99 3.48 4.06 20.77
CA ASP A 99 2.54 5.14 21.10
C ASP A 99 3.21 6.51 21.17
N LYS A 100 4.55 6.56 21.26
CA LYS A 100 5.30 7.80 21.45
C LYS A 100 6.04 8.23 20.21
N ALA A 101 5.81 9.50 19.86
CA ALA A 101 6.56 10.20 18.83
C ALA A 101 8.06 10.21 19.11
N CYS A 102 8.85 10.07 18.05
CA CYS A 102 10.28 10.36 18.07
C CYS A 102 10.52 11.85 18.34
N ASN A 103 11.52 12.15 19.18
CA ASN A 103 11.97 13.52 19.42
C ASN A 103 13.34 13.74 18.77
N HIS A 104 13.37 14.19 17.53
CA HIS A 104 14.64 14.35 16.80
C HIS A 104 15.48 15.53 17.31
N THR A 105 14.89 16.52 17.98
CA THR A 105 15.65 17.60 18.60
C THR A 105 16.53 17.11 19.75
N LYS A 106 16.03 16.14 20.54
CA LYS A 106 16.75 15.59 21.70
C LYS A 106 17.59 14.36 21.33
N ASN A 107 17.02 13.48 20.52
CA ASN A 107 17.54 12.13 20.34
C ASN A 107 18.08 11.90 18.92
N SER A 108 18.07 12.93 18.06
CA SER A 108 18.36 12.78 16.63
C SER A 108 17.53 11.62 16.06
N THR A 109 18.16 10.68 15.38
CA THR A 109 17.52 9.52 14.77
C THR A 109 17.75 8.23 15.55
N LYS A 110 18.21 8.30 16.83
CA LYS A 110 18.54 7.13 17.65
C LYS A 110 17.41 6.10 17.66
N TYR A 111 16.17 6.57 17.82
CA TYR A 111 15.00 5.70 17.99
C TYR A 111 14.24 5.42 16.70
N CYS A 112 14.71 5.91 15.57
CA CYS A 112 14.06 5.68 14.28
C CYS A 112 14.27 4.24 13.85
N ASN A 113 13.21 3.57 13.40
CA ASN A 113 13.38 2.31 12.70
C ASN A 113 14.08 2.52 11.34
N THR A 114 14.81 1.49 10.94
CA THR A 114 15.48 1.37 9.65
C THR A 114 15.20 -0.01 9.09
N TYR A 115 15.00 -0.10 7.79
CA TYR A 115 14.82 -1.36 7.08
C TYR A 115 15.40 -1.23 5.68
N LYS A 116 16.29 -2.15 5.30
CA LYS A 116 16.92 -2.17 3.97
C LYS A 116 16.46 -3.40 3.19
N GLY A 117 15.22 -3.33 2.69
CA GLY A 117 14.63 -4.35 1.83
C GLY A 117 15.00 -4.22 0.35
N LYS A 118 14.44 -5.12 -0.47
CA LYS A 118 14.74 -5.26 -1.91
C LYS A 118 14.53 -3.98 -2.72
N SER A 119 13.56 -3.15 -2.35
CA SER A 119 13.32 -1.88 -3.05
C SER A 119 14.48 -0.89 -2.94
N SER A 120 15.38 -1.06 -1.97
CA SER A 120 16.58 -0.22 -1.84
C SER A 120 17.52 -0.34 -3.04
N ASP A 121 17.50 -1.48 -3.74
CA ASP A 121 18.36 -1.78 -4.88
C ASP A 121 17.86 -1.11 -6.18
N ALA A 122 16.60 -0.69 -6.21
CA ALA A 122 15.99 0.02 -7.32
C ALA A 122 16.20 1.54 -7.28
N TYR A 123 16.77 2.09 -6.19
CA TYR A 123 17.10 3.51 -6.16
C TYR A 123 18.28 3.80 -7.08
N PRO A 124 18.28 4.93 -7.81
CA PRO A 124 19.41 5.32 -8.67
C PRO A 124 20.67 5.72 -7.89
N TYR A 125 20.60 5.71 -6.56
CA TYR A 125 21.68 6.04 -5.63
C TYR A 125 21.54 5.23 -4.34
N ALA A 126 22.61 5.15 -3.56
CA ALA A 126 22.59 4.41 -2.30
C ALA A 126 21.67 5.06 -1.27
N VAL A 127 20.77 4.26 -0.68
CA VAL A 127 19.85 4.69 0.38
C VAL A 127 20.11 3.94 1.69
N ALA A 128 19.92 4.64 2.80
CA ALA A 128 20.13 4.10 4.14
C ALA A 128 18.94 3.27 4.69
N GLY A 129 17.81 3.20 3.97
CA GLY A 129 16.63 2.48 4.44
C GLY A 129 16.03 3.06 5.73
N ARG A 130 16.25 4.35 6.02
CA ARG A 130 15.71 4.98 7.22
C ARG A 130 14.33 5.54 6.94
N GLN A 131 13.41 5.36 7.89
CA GLN A 131 12.10 6.02 7.89
C GLN A 131 11.36 5.82 6.55
N SER A 132 10.92 6.86 5.84
CA SER A 132 10.03 6.72 4.68
C SER A 132 10.53 5.71 3.63
N VAL A 133 11.83 5.74 3.32
CA VAL A 133 12.46 4.74 2.43
C VAL A 133 12.36 3.33 3.00
N GLY A 134 12.74 3.15 4.26
CA GLY A 134 12.76 1.84 4.89
C GLY A 134 11.38 1.27 5.13
N PHE A 135 10.46 2.10 5.58
CA PHE A 135 9.07 1.74 5.83
C PHE A 135 8.40 1.28 4.53
N ALA A 136 8.51 2.05 3.45
CA ALA A 136 7.96 1.65 2.15
C ALA A 136 8.59 0.33 1.63
N SER A 137 9.90 0.16 1.81
CA SER A 137 10.60 -1.08 1.45
C SER A 137 10.15 -2.29 2.28
N MET A 138 9.93 -2.09 3.59
CA MET A 138 9.41 -3.11 4.51
C MET A 138 7.99 -3.53 4.13
N LEU A 139 7.10 -2.59 3.82
CA LEU A 139 5.75 -2.90 3.35
C LEU A 139 5.80 -3.67 2.00
N SER A 140 6.72 -3.29 1.11
CA SER A 140 6.91 -3.98 -0.16
C SER A 140 7.40 -5.42 0.01
N ASP A 141 8.38 -5.67 0.90
CA ASP A 141 8.83 -7.03 1.19
C ASP A 141 7.76 -7.87 1.88
N TYR A 142 6.86 -7.26 2.68
CA TYR A 142 5.69 -7.96 3.22
C TYR A 142 4.72 -8.40 2.11
N VAL A 143 4.43 -7.52 1.14
CA VAL A 143 3.47 -7.79 0.06
C VAL A 143 4.02 -8.79 -0.96
N PHE A 144 5.26 -8.61 -1.40
CA PHE A 144 5.86 -9.34 -2.52
C PHE A 144 6.85 -10.43 -2.11
N GLY A 145 7.27 -10.47 -0.83
CA GLY A 145 8.34 -11.32 -0.34
C GLY A 145 9.72 -10.68 -0.49
N THR A 146 10.72 -11.26 0.18
CA THR A 146 12.10 -10.70 0.25
C THR A 146 12.98 -11.08 -0.93
N GLU A 147 12.53 -11.95 -1.84
CA GLU A 147 13.36 -12.48 -2.93
C GLU A 147 13.01 -11.90 -4.30
N VAL A 148 11.88 -11.21 -4.43
CA VAL A 148 11.45 -10.62 -5.71
C VAL A 148 12.31 -9.40 -6.02
N GLU A 149 12.81 -9.26 -7.24
CA GLU A 149 13.63 -8.09 -7.60
C GLU A 149 12.79 -6.82 -7.73
N ALA A 150 13.44 -5.66 -7.59
CA ALA A 150 12.82 -4.35 -7.69
C ALA A 150 13.41 -3.55 -8.86
N TYR A 151 12.61 -2.70 -9.49
CA TYR A 151 13.06 -1.81 -10.56
C TYR A 151 12.38 -0.45 -10.50
N SER A 152 13.08 0.58 -10.98
CA SER A 152 12.58 1.95 -11.04
C SER A 152 11.97 2.32 -12.39
N PHE A 153 10.97 3.19 -12.39
CA PHE A 153 10.35 3.76 -13.59
C PHE A 153 9.75 5.14 -13.26
N SER A 154 9.28 5.90 -14.26
CA SER A 154 8.72 7.25 -14.05
C SER A 154 7.37 7.47 -14.75
N ASP A 155 6.82 6.43 -15.37
CA ASP A 155 5.56 6.50 -16.10
C ASP A 155 4.37 6.23 -15.15
N TYR A 156 3.57 7.26 -14.87
CA TYR A 156 2.39 7.17 -13.99
C TYR A 156 1.38 6.13 -14.48
N GLU A 157 1.27 5.91 -15.79
CA GLU A 157 0.31 4.93 -16.34
C GLU A 157 0.70 3.49 -15.98
N LYS A 158 1.98 3.25 -15.68
CA LYS A 158 2.47 1.94 -15.25
C LYS A 158 2.42 1.75 -13.74
N LEU A 159 2.18 2.82 -12.97
CA LEU A 159 2.09 2.76 -11.52
C LEU A 159 0.92 1.88 -11.11
N ARG A 160 1.11 1.06 -10.08
CA ARG A 160 0.13 0.12 -9.55
C ARG A 160 0.06 0.17 -8.04
N ILE A 161 -1.01 -0.41 -7.50
CA ILE A 161 -1.14 -0.65 -6.06
C ILE A 161 0.02 -1.53 -5.61
N GLY A 162 0.62 -1.25 -4.46
CA GLY A 162 1.79 -1.95 -3.95
C GLY A 162 3.14 -1.45 -4.46
N ASP A 163 3.17 -0.58 -5.48
CA ASP A 163 4.39 0.12 -5.86
C ASP A 163 4.74 1.20 -4.82
N GLN A 164 5.96 1.74 -4.94
CA GLN A 164 6.40 2.90 -4.16
C GLN A 164 6.52 4.12 -5.05
N ALA A 165 6.26 5.30 -4.49
CA ALA A 165 6.55 6.57 -5.15
C ALA A 165 7.55 7.39 -4.34
N ARG A 166 8.59 7.89 -5.00
CA ARG A 166 9.54 8.84 -4.45
C ARG A 166 9.09 10.24 -4.86
N VAL A 167 8.66 11.03 -3.88
CA VAL A 167 7.91 12.27 -4.06
C VAL A 167 8.58 13.44 -3.33
N ASP A 168 7.95 14.62 -3.40
CA ASP A 168 8.36 15.85 -2.70
C ASP A 168 9.81 16.25 -3.00
N GLY A 169 10.19 16.23 -4.29
CA GLY A 169 11.54 16.59 -4.73
C GLY A 169 12.61 15.62 -4.23
N ASP A 170 12.31 14.32 -4.29
CA ASP A 170 13.23 13.25 -3.88
C ASP A 170 13.51 13.21 -2.36
N THR A 171 12.55 13.60 -1.53
CA THR A 171 12.71 13.65 -0.06
C THR A 171 11.87 12.62 0.69
N GLN A 172 10.76 12.17 0.11
CA GLN A 172 9.79 11.29 0.76
C GLN A 172 9.50 10.08 -0.10
N THR A 173 9.45 8.89 0.50
CA THR A 173 8.99 7.67 -0.17
C THR A 173 7.68 7.22 0.46
N VAL A 174 6.69 6.95 -0.39
CA VAL A 174 5.36 6.51 0.01
C VAL A 174 5.05 5.15 -0.64
N PHE A 175 4.16 4.38 -0.01
CA PHE A 175 3.69 3.11 -0.53
C PHE A 175 2.25 3.25 -1.04
N VAL A 176 2.01 2.86 -2.29
CA VAL A 176 0.74 3.07 -2.99
C VAL A 176 -0.28 2.03 -2.52
N ILE A 177 -1.41 2.48 -1.99
CA ILE A 177 -2.51 1.61 -1.52
C ILE A 177 -3.74 1.70 -2.43
N ASP A 178 -3.87 2.77 -3.21
CA ASP A 178 -4.88 2.89 -4.27
C ASP A 178 -4.37 3.78 -5.41
N LYS A 179 -4.94 3.63 -6.61
CA LYS A 179 -4.61 4.45 -7.79
C LYS A 179 -5.85 4.73 -8.63
N THR A 180 -5.94 5.96 -9.09
CA THR A 180 -6.88 6.42 -10.12
C THR A 180 -6.12 7.08 -11.28
N ASP A 181 -6.83 7.61 -12.26
CA ASP A 181 -6.21 8.38 -13.36
C ASP A 181 -5.70 9.76 -12.88
N ASP A 182 -6.23 10.27 -11.77
CA ASP A 182 -5.99 11.63 -11.28
C ASP A 182 -5.08 11.70 -10.04
N TYR A 183 -5.07 10.64 -9.22
CA TYR A 183 -4.30 10.59 -7.97
C TYR A 183 -4.01 9.16 -7.52
N ILE A 184 -3.03 9.04 -6.62
CA ILE A 184 -2.81 7.85 -5.79
C ILE A 184 -3.22 8.12 -4.35
N GLU A 185 -3.61 7.07 -3.64
CA GLU A 185 -3.74 7.06 -2.19
C GLU A 185 -2.60 6.25 -1.58
N VAL A 186 -2.04 6.71 -0.46
CA VAL A 186 -0.79 6.15 0.08
C VAL A 186 -0.82 5.89 1.58
N VAL A 187 0.07 4.99 2.00
CA VAL A 187 0.55 4.88 3.38
C VAL A 187 2.01 5.30 3.45
N GLU A 188 2.40 5.95 4.54
CA GLU A 188 3.72 6.51 4.72
C GLU A 188 4.09 6.75 6.18
N VAL A 189 5.34 7.09 6.43
CA VAL A 189 5.80 7.66 7.70
C VAL A 189 6.42 9.03 7.47
N ASN A 190 6.37 9.92 8.47
CA ASN A 190 7.03 11.23 8.45
C ASN A 190 6.48 12.28 7.48
N ASN A 191 5.23 12.16 7.05
CA ASN A 191 4.61 13.14 6.15
C ASN A 191 4.44 14.55 6.76
N ASN A 192 4.52 14.66 8.09
CA ASN A 192 4.48 15.92 8.82
C ASN A 192 5.84 16.31 9.44
N GLY A 193 6.94 15.65 9.05
CA GLY A 193 8.29 15.95 9.54
C GLY A 193 8.97 14.78 10.25
N THR A 194 9.49 15.01 11.45
CA THR A 194 10.56 14.20 12.06
C THR A 194 10.14 13.43 13.33
N ASN A 195 8.95 12.82 13.34
CA ASN A 195 8.38 12.18 14.54
C ASN A 195 8.09 10.68 14.40
N CYS A 196 8.36 10.09 13.24
CA CYS A 196 8.10 8.70 12.85
C CYS A 196 6.61 8.33 12.76
N ARG A 197 5.70 9.31 12.63
CA ARG A 197 4.25 9.04 12.60
C ARG A 197 3.86 8.30 11.32
N ILE A 198 3.13 7.20 11.47
CA ILE A 198 2.47 6.47 10.39
C ILE A 198 1.20 7.21 10.00
N SER A 199 0.98 7.37 8.70
CA SER A 199 -0.20 8.02 8.14
C SER A 199 -0.77 7.19 6.99
N TRP A 200 -2.07 7.03 6.96
CA TRP A 200 -2.81 6.37 5.88
C TRP A 200 -3.74 7.36 5.17
N GLY A 201 -3.98 7.12 3.88
CA GLY A 201 -5.07 7.77 3.15
C GLY A 201 -4.75 9.15 2.59
N ARG A 202 -3.48 9.58 2.61
CA ARG A 202 -3.12 10.82 1.89
C ARG A 202 -3.27 10.58 0.40
N ARG A 203 -3.93 11.51 -0.28
CA ARG A 203 -4.02 11.53 -1.73
C ARG A 203 -2.95 12.44 -2.30
N ILE A 204 -2.23 11.95 -3.31
CA ILE A 204 -1.22 12.70 -4.05
C ILE A 204 -1.68 12.75 -5.51
N THR A 205 -1.93 13.95 -6.00
CA THR A 205 -2.40 14.14 -7.38
C THR A 205 -1.32 13.80 -8.38
N LYS A 206 -1.71 13.41 -9.59
CA LYS A 206 -0.81 13.19 -10.72
C LYS A 206 0.08 14.40 -11.02
N ALA A 207 -0.43 15.61 -10.79
CA ALA A 207 0.33 16.85 -10.94
C ALA A 207 1.45 16.98 -9.90
N GLU A 208 1.20 16.60 -8.64
CA GLU A 208 2.22 16.57 -7.58
C GLU A 208 3.29 15.48 -7.79
N LEU A 209 2.97 14.48 -8.62
CA LEU A 209 3.89 13.39 -9.00
C LEU A 209 4.71 13.68 -10.26
N ALA A 210 4.64 14.89 -10.83
CA ALA A 210 5.29 15.21 -12.11
C ALA A 210 6.81 14.93 -12.12
N ASP A 211 7.48 15.14 -10.98
CA ASP A 211 8.92 14.89 -10.81
C ASP A 211 9.22 13.61 -10.02
N ALA A 212 8.21 12.76 -9.79
CA ALA A 212 8.38 11.52 -9.06
C ALA A 212 9.03 10.42 -9.91
N PHE A 213 9.70 9.50 -9.24
CA PHE A 213 9.95 8.17 -9.79
C PHE A 213 9.33 7.11 -8.89
N TYR A 214 9.14 5.93 -9.44
CA TYR A 214 8.41 4.84 -8.84
C TYR A 214 9.30 3.61 -8.76
N ILE A 215 8.97 2.71 -7.82
CA ILE A 215 9.65 1.42 -7.67
C ILE A 215 8.60 0.33 -7.67
N SER A 216 8.79 -0.68 -8.53
CA SER A 216 7.88 -1.81 -8.68
C SER A 216 8.52 -3.15 -8.35
N ARG A 217 7.66 -4.13 -8.03
CA ARG A 217 7.97 -5.55 -7.78
C ARG A 217 7.12 -6.50 -8.66
N TYR A 218 6.41 -5.96 -9.66
CA TYR A 218 5.54 -6.71 -10.55
C TYR A 218 6.28 -7.43 -11.68
#